data_AF-A0A540X615-F1
#
_entry.id   AF-A0A540X615-F1
#
_cell.length_a   1.000
_cell.length_b   1.000
_cell.length_c   1.000
_cell.angle_alpha   90.00
_cell.angle_beta   90.00
_cell.angle_gamma   90.00
#
_symmetry.space_group_name_H-M   'P 1'
#
loop_
_entity.id
_entity.type
_entity.pdbx_description
1 polymer ?
#
loop_
_entity_poly.entity_id
_entity_poly.type
_entity_poly.pdbx_seq_one_letter_code
_entity_poly.pdbx_strand_id
1 'polypeptide(L)'
;MMALSACASSNPAVVRAPLEEASPVVGLQEEGGTYGYRAEDPVRVGWGNPGVMAFFELLRGPQGQRVAWKRLGPCCDTGPTPSLEYAGLEVFEVGYEGLELPVRLFIDPNHGAAIRAPRGFTIEGLTSRETPTTPSDVIEL
;
A
#
# COMPACT_ATOMS: atom_id res chain seq x y z
N MET A 1 -12.56 -24.45 63.78
CA MET A 1 -12.55 -25.08 62.43
C MET A 1 -13.36 -24.20 61.51
N MET A 2 -12.70 -23.31 60.75
CA MET A 2 -13.35 -22.52 59.71
C MET A 2 -13.32 -23.32 58.41
N ALA A 3 -14.49 -23.66 57.86
CA ALA A 3 -14.61 -24.30 56.56
C ALA A 3 -14.76 -23.20 55.49
N LEU A 4 -13.77 -23.08 54.61
CA LEU A 4 -13.85 -22.25 53.41
C LEU A 4 -14.53 -23.06 52.31
N SER A 5 -15.73 -22.64 51.91
CA SER A 5 -16.48 -23.23 50.79
C SER A 5 -16.03 -22.57 49.48
N ALA A 6 -15.53 -23.37 48.54
CA ALA A 6 -15.10 -22.90 47.22
C ALA A 6 -16.24 -23.12 46.21
N CYS A 7 -16.70 -22.05 45.58
CA CYS A 7 -17.62 -22.13 44.44
C CYS A 7 -16.80 -22.42 43.17
N ALA A 8 -16.92 -23.64 42.63
CA ALA A 8 -16.46 -23.97 41.29
C ALA A 8 -17.45 -23.37 40.28
N SER A 9 -17.08 -22.24 39.67
CA SER A 9 -17.83 -21.69 38.53
C SER A 9 -17.36 -22.39 37.26
N SER A 10 -18.15 -23.34 36.78
CA SER A 10 -17.94 -24.01 35.51
C SER A 10 -18.29 -23.05 34.38
N ASN A 11 -17.30 -22.36 33.82
CA ASN A 11 -17.47 -21.66 32.55
C ASN A 11 -17.31 -22.69 31.42
N PRO A 12 -18.29 -22.88 30.52
CA PRO A 12 -18.02 -23.67 29.32
C PRO A 12 -16.99 -22.89 28.50
N ALA A 13 -15.81 -23.49 28.32
CA ALA A 13 -14.83 -23.01 27.37
C ALA A 13 -15.49 -23.03 25.99
N VAL A 14 -15.90 -21.85 25.50
CA VAL A 14 -16.22 -21.64 24.10
C VAL A 14 -14.97 -22.02 23.34
N VAL A 15 -15.02 -23.19 22.69
CA VAL A 15 -14.04 -23.65 21.73
C VAL A 15 -13.96 -22.57 20.66
N ARG A 16 -12.91 -21.75 20.72
CA ARG A 16 -12.60 -20.84 19.62
C ARG A 16 -12.23 -21.74 18.45
N ALA A 17 -13.08 -21.74 17.43
CA ALA A 17 -12.74 -22.32 16.14
C ALA A 17 -11.37 -21.76 15.70
N PRO A 18 -10.52 -22.58 15.07
CA PRO A 18 -9.33 -22.09 14.40
C PRO A 18 -9.72 -20.92 13.49
N LEU A 19 -8.95 -19.83 13.56
CA LEU A 19 -9.03 -18.74 12.61
C LEU A 19 -8.58 -19.33 11.26
N GLU A 20 -9.53 -19.93 10.55
CA GLU A 20 -9.36 -20.41 9.19
C GLU A 20 -8.95 -19.22 8.33
N GLU A 21 -7.98 -19.49 7.47
CA GLU A 21 -7.05 -18.53 6.92
C GLU A 21 -7.72 -17.36 6.18
N ALA A 22 -7.07 -16.21 6.32
CA ALA A 22 -7.22 -14.97 5.56
C ALA A 22 -8.28 -15.00 4.44
N SER A 23 -9.38 -14.31 4.74
CA SER A 23 -10.45 -13.89 3.83
C SER A 23 -9.95 -13.55 2.41
N PRO A 24 -10.76 -13.82 1.37
CA PRO A 24 -10.43 -13.44 0.01
C PRO A 24 -10.20 -11.92 -0.05
N VAL A 25 -9.01 -11.52 -0.48
CA VAL A 25 -8.71 -10.14 -0.86
C VAL A 25 -9.56 -9.86 -2.09
N VAL A 26 -10.78 -9.36 -1.86
CA VAL A 26 -11.62 -8.82 -2.91
C VAL A 26 -10.93 -7.54 -3.38
N GLY A 27 -10.09 -7.72 -4.40
CA GLY A 27 -9.53 -6.64 -5.17
C GLY A 27 -10.66 -5.78 -5.70
N LEU A 28 -10.50 -4.47 -5.57
CA LEU A 28 -11.35 -3.49 -6.24
C LEU A 28 -11.51 -3.94 -7.72
N GLN A 29 -12.76 -4.22 -8.08
CA GLN A 29 -13.13 -4.82 -9.36
C GLN A 29 -12.77 -3.89 -10.53
N GLU A 30 -12.06 -4.48 -11.51
CA GLU A 30 -12.00 -4.34 -12.99
C GLU A 30 -12.40 -3.04 -13.74
N GLU A 31 -13.12 -2.08 -13.16
CA GLU A 31 -13.43 -0.81 -13.80
C GLU A 31 -12.32 0.22 -13.48
N GLY A 32 -11.08 -0.16 -13.82
CA GLY A 32 -10.02 0.82 -13.95
C GLY A 32 -8.62 0.47 -13.47
N GLY A 33 -7.72 0.32 -14.44
CA GLY A 33 -6.26 0.50 -14.32
C GLY A 33 -5.55 -0.44 -13.36
N THR A 34 -4.64 -1.25 -13.88
CA THR A 34 -3.83 -2.21 -13.11
C THR A 34 -2.63 -1.57 -12.40
N TYR A 35 -2.37 -0.29 -12.63
CA TYR A 35 -1.15 0.37 -12.19
C TYR A 35 -0.96 0.33 -10.68
N GLY A 36 0.15 -0.26 -10.26
CA GLY A 36 0.54 -0.51 -8.89
C GLY A 36 -0.12 -1.73 -8.26
N TYR A 37 -1.19 -2.27 -8.84
CA TYR A 37 -1.96 -3.39 -8.26
C TYR A 37 -1.57 -4.77 -8.78
N ARG A 38 -0.72 -4.82 -9.81
CA ARG A 38 -0.20 -6.08 -10.35
C ARG A 38 1.30 -6.00 -10.62
N ALA A 39 1.94 -7.16 -10.62
CA ALA A 39 3.38 -7.27 -10.90
C ALA A 39 3.73 -6.82 -12.32
N GLU A 40 2.81 -6.99 -13.27
CA GLU A 40 2.97 -6.61 -14.68
C GLU A 40 2.99 -5.09 -14.88
N ASP A 41 2.41 -4.32 -13.95
CA ASP A 41 2.29 -2.87 -14.02
C ASP A 41 2.62 -2.23 -12.67
N PRO A 42 3.86 -2.37 -12.15
CA PRO A 42 4.23 -1.93 -10.81
C PRO A 42 4.46 -0.42 -10.76
N VAL A 43 4.44 0.16 -9.57
CA VAL A 43 4.88 1.54 -9.34
C VAL A 43 6.40 1.59 -9.46
N ARG A 44 6.89 2.22 -10.53
CA ARG A 44 8.31 2.39 -10.83
C ARG A 44 8.88 3.63 -10.15
N VAL A 45 9.41 3.44 -8.95
CA VAL A 45 9.95 4.54 -8.12
C VAL A 45 11.45 4.73 -8.35
N GLY A 46 12.17 3.65 -8.66
CA GLY A 46 13.63 3.68 -8.76
C GLY A 46 14.30 4.05 -7.42
N TRP A 47 15.62 4.29 -7.47
CA TRP A 47 16.40 4.79 -6.32
C TRP A 47 16.40 3.91 -5.07
N GLY A 48 16.07 2.62 -5.19
CA GLY A 48 16.09 1.68 -4.07
C GLY A 48 15.12 2.08 -2.95
N ASN A 49 15.47 1.69 -1.72
CA ASN A 49 14.66 2.01 -0.54
C ASN A 49 14.37 3.52 -0.36
N PRO A 50 15.31 4.46 -0.60
CA PRO A 50 14.99 5.89 -0.58
C PRO A 50 13.84 6.30 -1.51
N GLY A 51 13.77 5.76 -2.74
CA GLY A 51 12.67 6.04 -3.66
C GLY A 51 11.33 5.48 -3.20
N VAL A 52 11.35 4.29 -2.60
CA VAL A 52 10.16 3.67 -1.96
C VAL A 52 9.65 4.54 -0.81
N MET A 53 10.55 4.97 0.09
CA MET A 53 10.19 5.83 1.21
C MET A 53 9.62 7.17 0.73
N ALA A 54 10.25 7.79 -0.26
CA ALA A 54 9.78 9.05 -0.85
C ALA A 54 8.39 8.87 -1.49
N PHE A 55 8.15 7.79 -2.22
CA PHE A 55 6.84 7.52 -2.80
C PHE A 55 5.74 7.43 -1.74
N PHE A 56 5.97 6.68 -0.67
CA PHE A 56 4.97 6.58 0.41
C PHE A 56 4.80 7.86 1.22
N GLU A 57 5.82 8.72 1.31
CA GLU A 57 5.69 10.05 1.92
C GLU A 57 4.76 10.96 1.11
N LEU A 58 4.72 10.81 -0.22
CA LEU A 58 3.86 11.59 -1.10
C LEU A 58 2.46 10.98 -1.28
N LEU A 59 2.32 9.66 -1.09
CA LEU A 59 1.08 8.95 -1.34
C LEU A 59 0.00 9.33 -0.33
N ARG A 60 -1.19 9.67 -0.83
CA ARG A 60 -2.36 10.03 -0.02
C ARG A 60 -3.60 9.26 -0.49
N GLY A 61 -4.57 9.13 0.42
CA GLY A 61 -5.93 8.74 0.04
C GLY A 61 -6.59 9.77 -0.87
N PRO A 62 -7.79 9.49 -1.41
CA PRO A 62 -8.46 10.35 -2.38
C PRO A 62 -8.82 11.73 -1.81
N GLN A 63 -8.95 11.86 -0.49
CA GLN A 63 -9.24 13.11 0.21
C GLN A 63 -8.01 13.69 0.94
N GLY A 64 -6.80 13.29 0.54
CA GLY A 64 -5.56 13.75 1.21
C GLY A 64 -5.23 13.02 2.51
N GLN A 65 -5.90 11.89 2.79
CA GLN A 65 -5.64 11.11 4.00
C GLN A 65 -4.20 10.58 4.03
N ARG A 66 -3.61 10.53 5.23
CA ARG A 66 -2.32 9.86 5.42
C ARG A 66 -2.47 8.37 5.14
N VAL A 67 -1.49 7.84 4.41
CA VAL A 67 -1.40 6.42 4.09
C VAL A 67 -0.51 5.73 5.13
N ALA A 68 -1.00 4.62 5.67
CA ALA A 68 -0.21 3.64 6.40
C ALA A 68 0.20 2.51 5.45
N TRP A 69 1.42 2.01 5.61
CA TRP A 69 1.93 0.94 4.76
C TRP A 69 2.81 -0.03 5.56
N LYS A 70 2.86 -1.26 5.08
CA LYS A 70 3.69 -2.34 5.61
C LYS A 70 4.30 -3.12 4.46
N ARG A 71 5.63 -3.28 4.48
CA ARG A 71 6.33 -4.16 3.53
C ARG A 71 5.97 -5.61 3.82
N LEU A 72 5.43 -6.32 2.83
CA LEU A 72 5.13 -7.75 2.92
C LEU A 72 6.33 -8.61 2.52
N GLY A 73 7.17 -8.13 1.59
CA GLY A 73 8.37 -8.83 1.17
C GLY A 73 8.69 -8.64 -0.31
N PRO A 74 9.67 -9.39 -0.85
CA PRO A 74 9.87 -9.50 -2.29
C PRO A 74 8.62 -10.08 -2.95
N CYS A 75 8.39 -9.69 -4.21
CA CYS A 75 7.27 -10.23 -4.97
C CYS A 75 7.50 -11.66 -5.45
N CYS A 76 6.37 -12.32 -5.64
CA CYS A 76 6.12 -13.26 -6.74
C CYS A 76 6.87 -14.60 -6.66
N ASP A 77 7.36 -14.96 -5.47
CA ASP A 77 7.87 -16.30 -5.18
C ASP A 77 6.71 -17.28 -4.94
N THR A 78 5.87 -17.50 -5.96
CA THR A 78 4.75 -18.46 -5.86
C THR A 78 5.06 -19.82 -6.50
N GLY A 79 6.32 -20.14 -6.80
CA GLY A 79 6.68 -21.42 -7.40
C GLY A 79 8.12 -21.88 -7.12
N PRO A 80 8.44 -23.15 -7.38
CA PRO A 80 9.78 -23.74 -7.18
C PRO A 80 10.85 -23.12 -8.10
N THR A 81 10.44 -22.38 -9.12
CA THR A 81 11.33 -21.60 -9.99
C THR A 81 10.79 -20.16 -10.01
N PRO A 82 11.43 -19.21 -9.33
CA PRO A 82 10.97 -17.83 -9.31
C PRO A 82 11.03 -17.26 -10.74
N SER A 83 9.98 -16.56 -11.15
CA SER A 83 10.00 -15.85 -12.43
C SER A 83 11.02 -14.72 -12.33
N LEU A 84 12.02 -14.73 -13.22
CA LEU A 84 13.00 -13.65 -13.32
C LEU A 84 12.36 -12.34 -13.83
N GLU A 85 11.18 -12.42 -14.45
CA GLU A 85 10.48 -11.28 -15.05
C GLU A 85 10.08 -10.23 -14.01
N TYR A 86 9.75 -10.66 -12.78
CA TYR A 86 9.32 -9.80 -11.67
C TYR A 86 10.32 -9.79 -10.52
N ALA A 87 11.53 -10.29 -10.76
CA ALA A 87 12.58 -10.32 -9.77
C ALA A 87 12.92 -8.88 -9.32
N GLY A 88 12.98 -8.69 -8.00
CA GLY A 88 13.30 -7.39 -7.40
C GLY A 88 12.12 -6.45 -7.20
N LEU A 89 10.89 -6.85 -7.57
CA LEU A 89 9.69 -6.15 -7.10
C LEU A 89 9.48 -6.40 -5.61
N GLU A 90 8.84 -5.44 -4.95
CA GLU A 90 8.46 -5.51 -3.56
C GLU A 90 6.96 -5.32 -3.40
N VAL A 91 6.35 -6.10 -2.50
CA VAL A 91 4.91 -6.01 -2.21
C VAL A 91 4.70 -5.30 -0.88
N PHE A 92 3.78 -4.36 -0.88
CA PHE A 92 3.36 -3.59 0.28
C PHE A 92 1.86 -3.73 0.49
N GLU A 93 1.45 -3.87 1.75
CA GLU A 93 0.09 -3.63 2.18
C GLU A 93 -0.08 -2.15 2.50
N VAL A 94 -1.14 -1.54 2.00
CA VAL A 94 -1.33 -0.08 2.02
C VAL A 94 -2.78 0.24 2.37
N GLY A 95 -2.99 1.20 3.27
CA GLY A 95 -4.32 1.62 3.69
C GLY A 95 -4.38 3.05 4.18
N TYR A 96 -5.60 3.58 4.27
CA TYR A 96 -5.90 4.90 4.83
C TYR A 96 -7.27 4.86 5.51
N GLU A 97 -7.57 5.86 6.34
CA GLU A 97 -8.85 5.95 7.05
C GLU A 97 -10.04 5.95 6.08
N GLY A 98 -11.01 5.07 6.27
CA GLY A 98 -12.17 4.97 5.38
C GLY A 98 -11.98 4.08 4.14
N LEU A 99 -10.81 3.44 3.99
CA LEU A 99 -10.65 2.32 3.07
C LEU A 99 -11.19 1.04 3.73
N GLU A 100 -12.06 0.30 3.04
CA GLU A 100 -12.72 -0.90 3.60
C GLU A 100 -11.70 -1.99 3.99
N LEU A 101 -10.71 -2.24 3.14
CA LEU A 101 -9.65 -3.21 3.35
C LEU A 101 -8.33 -2.68 2.80
N PRO A 102 -7.19 -2.94 3.47
CA PRO A 102 -5.87 -2.63 2.91
C PRO A 102 -5.68 -3.29 1.54
N VAL A 103 -5.02 -2.58 0.64
CA VAL A 103 -4.70 -3.06 -0.72
C VAL A 103 -3.24 -3.45 -0.83
N ARG A 104 -2.92 -4.30 -1.80
CA ARG A 104 -1.54 -4.64 -2.13
C ARG A 104 -1.04 -3.76 -3.26
N LEU A 105 0.13 -3.13 -3.05
CA LEU A 105 0.87 -2.45 -4.10
C LEU A 105 2.17 -3.18 -4.43
N PHE A 106 2.46 -3.27 -5.72
CA PHE A 106 3.70 -3.80 -6.29
C PHE A 106 4.59 -2.63 -6.66
N ILE A 107 5.77 -2.56 -6.05
CA ILE A 107 6.72 -1.46 -6.20
C ILE A 107 7.98 -2.00 -6.87
N ASP A 108 8.45 -1.30 -7.90
CA ASP A 108 9.76 -1.51 -8.50
C ASP A 108 10.73 -0.46 -7.96
N PRO A 109 11.61 -0.83 -7.00
CA PRO A 109 12.60 0.07 -6.46
C PRO A 109 13.81 0.28 -7.39
N ASN A 110 13.94 -0.49 -8.46
CA ASN A 110 15.14 -0.52 -9.31
C ASN A 110 14.99 0.37 -10.53
N HIS A 111 13.78 0.45 -11.10
CA HIS A 111 13.50 1.25 -12.29
C HIS A 111 12.61 2.44 -11.94
N GLY A 112 13.09 3.64 -12.26
CA GLY A 112 12.32 4.88 -12.07
C GLY A 112 11.48 5.24 -13.30
N ALA A 113 10.29 5.77 -13.07
CA ALA A 113 9.43 6.38 -14.08
C ALA A 113 8.80 7.67 -13.54
N ALA A 114 7.95 8.32 -14.34
CA ALA A 114 7.14 9.44 -13.86
C ALA A 114 6.26 8.99 -12.68
N ILE A 115 6.43 9.64 -11.53
CA ILE A 115 5.68 9.32 -10.31
C ILE A 115 4.21 9.69 -10.51
N ARG A 116 3.35 8.69 -10.33
CA ARG A 116 1.89 8.81 -10.37
C ARG A 116 1.28 7.91 -9.30
N ALA A 117 0.08 8.26 -8.83
CA ALA A 117 -0.64 7.45 -7.86
C ALA A 117 -1.41 6.31 -8.55
N PRO A 118 -1.46 5.11 -7.96
CA PRO A 118 -2.47 4.11 -8.27
C PRO A 118 -3.89 4.67 -8.12
N ARG A 119 -4.86 4.10 -8.84
CA ARG A 119 -6.26 4.50 -8.71
C ARG A 119 -6.72 4.37 -7.25
N GLY A 120 -7.49 5.34 -6.77
CA GLY A 120 -7.91 5.39 -5.36
C GLY A 120 -6.90 6.10 -4.45
N PHE A 121 -5.78 6.58 -5.00
CA PHE A 121 -4.78 7.38 -4.29
C PHE A 121 -4.50 8.68 -5.05
N THR A 122 -3.80 9.60 -4.38
CA THR A 122 -3.26 10.84 -4.95
C THR A 122 -1.79 10.99 -4.58
N ILE A 123 -1.06 11.86 -5.31
CA ILE A 123 0.31 12.24 -4.96
C ILE A 123 0.30 13.70 -4.50
N GLU A 124 0.69 13.93 -3.25
CA GLU A 124 0.87 15.27 -2.70
C GLU A 124 2.25 15.82 -3.09
N GLY A 125 2.34 17.14 -3.33
CA GLY A 125 3.64 17.82 -3.50
C GLY A 125 4.29 17.76 -4.89
N LEU A 126 3.65 17.14 -5.89
CA LEU A 126 4.10 17.22 -7.29
C LEU A 126 3.41 18.35 -8.09
N THR A 127 2.43 19.04 -7.52
CA THR A 127 1.70 20.17 -8.14
C THR A 127 2.36 21.54 -7.92
N SER A 128 3.50 21.61 -7.23
CA SER A 128 4.19 22.89 -6.94
C SER A 128 5.26 23.28 -7.98
N ARG A 129 5.37 22.55 -9.10
CA ARG A 129 6.03 23.05 -10.32
C ARG A 129 5.00 23.39 -11.38
N GLU A 130 3.99 24.19 -11.02
CA GLU A 130 3.46 25.12 -12.00
C GLU A 130 4.67 25.96 -12.44
N THR A 131 5.05 25.87 -13.72
CA THR A 131 6.05 26.80 -14.28
C THR A 131 5.55 28.20 -13.95
N PRO A 132 6.37 29.12 -13.39
CA PRO A 132 5.92 30.49 -13.16
C PRO A 132 5.40 31.03 -14.48
N THR A 133 4.08 31.15 -14.62
CA THR A 133 3.45 31.85 -15.74
C THR A 133 3.86 33.29 -15.54
N THR A 134 4.94 33.69 -16.20
CA THR A 134 5.49 35.03 -16.08
C THR A 134 4.40 35.98 -16.56
N PRO A 135 3.83 36.85 -15.70
CA PRO A 135 3.06 37.96 -16.21
C PRO A 135 4.03 38.80 -17.01
N SER A 136 3.60 39.18 -18.21
CA SER A 136 4.35 40.02 -19.14
C SER A 136 4.57 41.41 -18.53
N ASP A 137 5.63 41.56 -17.74
CA ASP A 137 6.19 42.86 -17.38
C ASP A 137 7.64 42.94 -17.89
N VAL A 138 7.79 42.79 -19.21
CA VAL A 138 8.90 43.42 -19.91
C VAL A 138 8.54 44.90 -20.01
N ILE A 139 9.09 45.69 -19.09
CA ILE A 139 9.15 47.14 -19.23
C ILE A 139 10.06 47.40 -20.44
N GLU A 140 9.47 47.85 -21.55
CA GLU A 140 10.25 48.49 -22.61
C GLU A 140 10.95 49.71 -22.02
N LEU A 141 12.28 49.71 -22.08
CA LEU A 141 13.16 50.85 -21.82
C LEU A 141 13.82 51.28 -23.13
#